data_AF-A0A9N9BQD9-F1
#
_entry.id   AF-A0A9N9BQD9-F1
#
_cell.length_a   1.000
_cell.length_b   1.000
_cell.length_c   1.000
_cell.angle_alpha   90.00
_cell.angle_beta   90.00
_cell.angle_gamma   90.00
#
_symmetry.space_group_name_H-M   'P 1'
#
loop_
_entity.id
_entity.type
_entity.pdbx_description
1 polymer ?
#
loop_
_entity_poly.entity_id
_entity_poly.type
_entity_poly.pdbx_seq_one_letter_code
_entity_poly.pdbx_strand_id
1 'polypeptide(L)'
;MDLWDGLMADTDGSVKLFISSPMGVGKSYILFLVTMAYSQDWSILYILNGTEFHKTNALASSEVICSYFFVLNWDILTASELPVYNTNDKHFWMDRASAVIIKHLQPFHHKTLLFIDEYGKLFENPLPT
;
A
#
# COMPACT_ATOMS: atom_id res chain seq x y z
N MET A 1 22.28 -4.70 -11.03
CA MET A 1 21.65 -3.40 -10.74
C MET A 1 20.71 -3.67 -9.60
N ASP A 2 20.96 -3.06 -8.43
CA ASP A 2 20.10 -3.26 -7.27
C ASP A 2 18.71 -2.72 -7.59
N LEU A 3 17.66 -3.41 -7.14
CA LEU A 3 16.28 -3.01 -7.44
C LEU A 3 16.00 -1.56 -7.02
N TRP A 4 16.61 -1.15 -5.90
CA TRP A 4 16.55 0.21 -5.39
C TRP A 4 17.06 1.25 -6.40
N ASP A 5 18.20 1.01 -7.04
CA ASP A 5 18.77 1.94 -8.03
C ASP A 5 17.82 2.10 -9.23
N GLY A 6 17.14 1.02 -9.63
CA GLY A 6 16.12 1.04 -10.66
C GLY A 6 14.89 1.86 -10.27
N LEU A 7 14.41 1.73 -9.02
CA LEU A 7 13.29 2.52 -8.49
C LEU A 7 13.63 4.02 -8.38
N MET A 8 14.88 4.35 -8.05
CA MET A 8 15.35 5.73 -7.96
C MET A 8 15.50 6.39 -9.32
N ALA A 9 16.03 5.67 -10.32
CA ALA A 9 16.23 6.16 -11.67
C ALA A 9 14.93 6.38 -12.46
N ASP A 10 13.81 5.78 -12.02
CA ASP A 10 12.51 6.00 -12.65
C ASP A 10 12.01 7.43 -12.42
N THR A 11 11.59 8.05 -13.53
CA THR A 11 11.09 9.43 -13.60
C THR A 11 9.72 9.54 -14.26
N ASP A 12 9.22 8.46 -14.90
CA ASP A 12 8.11 8.52 -15.87
C ASP A 12 6.81 7.82 -15.42
N GLY A 13 6.65 7.53 -14.12
CA GLY A 13 5.31 7.56 -13.53
C GLY A 13 4.72 6.24 -13.03
N SER A 14 5.47 5.14 -12.98
CA SER A 14 5.31 4.04 -12.01
C SER A 14 6.17 2.85 -12.39
N VAL A 15 6.91 2.28 -11.44
CA VAL A 15 7.55 0.97 -11.59
C VAL A 15 6.65 -0.10 -10.99
N LYS A 16 6.14 -1.01 -11.81
CA LYS A 16 5.41 -2.20 -11.36
C LYS A 16 6.37 -3.39 -11.37
N LEU A 17 6.60 -3.97 -10.20
CA LEU A 17 7.48 -5.12 -10.05
C LEU A 17 6.73 -6.28 -9.38
N PHE A 18 6.83 -7.46 -9.96
CA PHE A 18 6.41 -8.71 -9.34
C PHE A 18 7.64 -9.43 -8.79
N ILE A 19 7.74 -9.53 -7.47
CA ILE A 19 8.78 -10.32 -6.80
C ILE A 19 8.20 -11.71 -6.52
N SER A 20 8.67 -12.72 -7.23
CA SER A 20 8.44 -14.11 -6.86
C SER A 20 9.72 -14.69 -6.24
N SER A 21 9.59 -15.35 -5.11
CA SER A 21 10.73 -15.98 -4.44
C SER A 21 10.28 -17.27 -3.75
N PRO A 22 11.17 -18.28 -3.65
CA PRO A 22 10.91 -19.46 -2.83
C PRO A 22 10.57 -19.05 -1.40
N MET A 23 9.66 -19.80 -0.77
CA MET A 23 9.23 -19.55 0.60
C MET A 23 10.46 -19.40 1.54
N GLY A 24 10.61 -18.23 2.17
CA GLY A 24 11.72 -17.94 3.08
C GLY A 24 12.89 -17.12 2.50
N VAL A 25 12.88 -16.81 1.19
CA VAL A 25 13.87 -15.95 0.54
C VAL A 25 13.25 -14.58 0.24
N GLY A 26 13.90 -13.48 0.61
CA GLY A 26 13.53 -12.13 0.18
C GLY A 26 12.76 -11.26 1.18
N LYS A 27 12.26 -11.79 2.30
CA LYS A 27 11.54 -11.00 3.33
C LYS A 27 12.36 -9.84 3.88
N SER A 28 13.65 -10.08 4.16
CA SER A 28 14.56 -9.03 4.63
C SER A 28 14.84 -7.97 3.57
N TYR A 29 14.79 -8.33 2.28
CA TYR A 29 15.00 -7.39 1.19
C TYR A 29 13.78 -6.47 1.00
N ILE A 30 12.58 -7.01 1.18
CA ILE A 30 11.35 -6.21 1.16
C ILE A 30 11.36 -5.19 2.29
N LEU A 31 11.71 -5.60 3.51
CA LEU A 31 11.83 -4.67 4.64
C LEU A 31 12.90 -3.60 4.38
N PHE A 32 14.01 -3.95 3.74
CA PHE A 32 15.01 -3.00 3.30
C PHE A 32 14.43 -1.95 2.33
N LEU A 33 13.68 -2.37 1.30
CA LEU A 33 13.04 -1.45 0.34
C LEU A 33 12.03 -0.53 1.02
N VAL A 34 11.21 -1.07 1.93
CA VAL A 34 10.25 -0.28 2.72
C VAL A 34 10.98 0.76 3.58
N THR A 35 12.05 0.36 4.24
CA THR A 35 12.87 1.27 5.08
C THR A 35 13.52 2.37 4.25
N MET A 36 14.05 2.02 3.07
CA MET A 36 14.66 2.98 2.15
C MET A 36 13.62 3.96 1.61
N ALA A 37 12.46 3.48 1.16
CA ALA A 37 11.36 4.33 0.71
C ALA A 37 10.91 5.30 1.80
N TYR A 38 10.75 4.80 3.04
CA TYR A 38 10.37 5.62 4.19
C TYR A 38 11.40 6.72 4.47
N SER A 39 12.70 6.40 4.40
CA SER A 39 13.77 7.39 4.60
C SER A 39 13.86 8.49 3.52
N GLN A 40 13.13 8.33 2.41
CA GLN A 40 13.04 9.29 1.31
C GLN A 40 11.68 10.00 1.28
N ASP A 41 10.89 9.91 2.36
CA ASP A 41 9.54 10.46 2.48
C ASP A 41 8.56 9.94 1.41
N TRP A 42 8.77 8.71 0.92
CA TRP A 42 7.83 8.07 0.01
C TRP A 42 6.61 7.59 0.79
N SER A 43 5.43 7.73 0.22
CA SER A 43 4.25 7.07 0.79
C SER A 43 4.38 5.55 0.64
N ILE A 44 3.89 4.81 1.62
CA ILE A 44 4.04 3.35 1.70
C ILE A 44 2.69 2.71 1.92
N LEU A 45 2.37 1.70 1.12
CA LEU A 45 1.31 0.75 1.42
C LEU A 45 1.93 -0.64 1.43
N TYR A 46 2.10 -1.18 2.64
CA TYR A 46 2.67 -2.51 2.86
C TYR A 46 1.61 -3.46 3.41
N ILE A 47 1.25 -4.45 2.61
CA ILE A 47 0.28 -5.50 2.96
C ILE A 47 1.05 -6.81 3.13
N LEU A 48 1.03 -7.37 4.34
CA LEU A 48 1.72 -8.61 4.70
C LEU A 48 1.03 -9.89 4.23
N ASN A 49 -0.26 -9.82 3.90
CA ASN A 49 -1.02 -10.99 3.56
C ASN A 49 -2.21 -10.63 2.65
N GLY A 50 -2.08 -10.89 1.34
CA GLY A 50 -3.15 -10.68 0.38
C GLY A 50 -4.43 -11.46 0.67
N THR A 51 -4.39 -12.53 1.49
CA THR A 51 -5.60 -13.28 1.89
C THR A 51 -6.54 -12.48 2.79
N GLU A 52 -6.07 -11.39 3.41
CA GLU A 52 -6.92 -10.43 4.14
C GLU A 52 -8.03 -9.84 3.27
N PHE A 53 -7.89 -9.93 1.95
CA PHE A 53 -8.84 -9.43 0.94
C PHE A 53 -9.65 -10.52 0.23
N HIS A 54 -9.30 -11.80 0.41
CA HIS A 54 -9.89 -12.90 -0.36
C HIS A 54 -11.34 -13.24 0.06
N LYS A 55 -11.78 -12.86 1.26
CA LYS A 55 -13.11 -13.20 1.82
C LYS A 55 -13.91 -12.00 2.32
N THR A 56 -13.38 -10.81 2.11
CA THR A 56 -13.90 -9.55 2.63
C THR A 56 -14.65 -8.82 1.53
N ASN A 57 -15.80 -8.25 1.86
CA ASN A 57 -16.50 -7.38 0.92
C ASN A 57 -15.66 -6.11 0.66
N ALA A 58 -15.97 -5.39 -0.42
CA ALA A 58 -15.21 -4.21 -0.83
C ALA A 58 -15.07 -3.15 0.28
N LEU A 59 -16.09 -3.03 1.14
CA LEU A 59 -16.08 -2.10 2.27
C LEU A 59 -15.05 -2.52 3.34
N ALA A 60 -15.08 -3.79 3.76
CA ALA A 60 -14.11 -4.32 4.73
C ALA A 60 -12.68 -4.26 4.20
N SER A 61 -12.46 -4.61 2.93
CA SER A 61 -11.16 -4.52 2.27
C SER A 61 -10.64 -3.09 2.22
N SER A 62 -11.51 -2.14 1.90
CA SER A 62 -11.14 -0.71 1.85
C SER A 62 -10.83 -0.17 3.25
N GLU A 63 -11.52 -0.62 4.30
CA GLU A 63 -11.26 -0.21 5.69
C GLU A 63 -9.86 -0.67 6.13
N VAL A 64 -9.49 -1.91 5.78
CA VAL A 64 -8.15 -2.47 6.04
C VAL A 64 -7.06 -1.70 5.29
N ILE A 65 -7.24 -1.45 3.98
CA ILE A 65 -6.27 -0.69 3.18
C ILE A 65 -6.07 0.72 3.75
N CYS A 66 -7.17 1.41 4.05
CA CYS A 66 -7.09 2.75 4.61
C CYS A 66 -6.37 2.76 5.97
N SER A 67 -6.69 1.79 6.83
CA SER A 67 -6.05 1.67 8.15
C SER A 67 -4.54 1.46 8.03
N TYR A 68 -4.10 0.53 7.19
CA TYR A 68 -2.66 0.32 6.96
C TYR A 68 -1.96 1.56 6.41
N PHE A 69 -2.56 2.22 5.42
CA PHE A 69 -1.97 3.41 4.82
C PHE A 69 -1.78 4.53 5.84
N PHE A 70 -2.81 4.86 6.65
CA PHE A 70 -2.68 5.93 7.63
C PHE A 70 -1.73 5.59 8.77
N VAL A 71 -1.68 4.34 9.21
CA VAL A 71 -0.74 3.91 10.26
C VAL A 71 0.70 4.02 9.77
N LEU A 72 0.98 3.58 8.53
CA LEU A 72 2.35 3.55 7.99
C LEU A 72 2.87 4.93 7.57
N ASN A 73 1.98 5.87 7.25
CA ASN A 73 2.36 7.20 6.75
C ASN A 73 1.93 8.32 7.71
N TRP A 74 1.60 8.01 8.97
CA TRP A 74 1.04 8.99 9.91
C TRP A 74 1.88 10.26 10.04
N ASP A 75 3.20 10.10 10.01
CA ASP A 75 4.21 11.14 10.14
C ASP A 75 4.59 11.82 8.82
N ILE A 76 4.35 11.15 7.69
CA ILE A 76 4.55 11.70 6.34
C ILE A 76 3.33 12.54 5.92
N LEU A 77 2.13 12.16 6.38
CA LEU A 77 0.89 12.84 6.05
C LEU A 77 0.75 14.16 6.82
N THR A 78 0.27 15.19 6.12
CA THR A 78 -0.03 16.46 6.77
C THR A 78 -1.30 16.38 7.60
N ALA A 79 -1.45 17.25 8.61
CA ALA A 79 -2.67 17.33 9.42
C ALA A 79 -3.94 17.57 8.59
N SER A 80 -3.83 18.20 7.41
CA SER A 80 -4.94 18.38 6.47
C SER A 80 -5.31 17.13 5.67
N GLU A 81 -4.41 16.15 5.60
CA GLU A 81 -4.60 14.89 4.88
C GLU A 81 -5.06 13.76 5.80
N LEU A 82 -4.87 13.91 7.12
CA LEU A 82 -5.40 12.97 8.09
C LEU A 82 -6.93 13.12 8.15
N PRO A 83 -7.71 12.09 7.76
CA PRO A 83 -9.14 12.15 7.88
C PRO A 83 -9.49 12.21 9.37
N VAL A 84 -10.41 13.10 9.74
CA VAL A 84 -11.01 13.07 11.07
C VAL A 84 -11.77 11.75 11.16
N TYR A 85 -11.24 10.82 11.95
CA TYR A 85 -11.89 9.54 12.18
C TYR A 85 -13.20 9.78 12.92
N ASN A 86 -14.31 9.77 12.19
CA ASN A 86 -15.65 9.93 12.73
C ASN A 86 -16.34 8.57 12.73
N THR A 87 -16.48 7.96 13.91
CA THR A 87 -17.12 6.66 14.09
C THR A 87 -18.59 6.63 13.69
N ASN A 88 -19.23 7.79 13.57
CA ASN A 88 -20.66 7.89 13.28
C ASN A 88 -20.97 7.82 11.77
N ASP A 89 -19.98 8.05 10.90
CA ASP A 89 -20.16 7.98 9.45
C ASP A 89 -18.93 7.33 8.80
N LYS A 90 -18.91 5.99 8.82
CA LYS A 90 -17.86 5.19 8.20
C LYS A 90 -17.75 5.47 6.69
N HIS A 91 -18.87 5.68 6.00
CA HIS A 91 -18.85 5.93 4.55
C HIS A 91 -18.14 7.24 4.22
N PHE A 92 -18.47 8.31 4.94
CA PHE A 92 -17.80 9.60 4.77
C PHE A 92 -16.30 9.51 5.06
N TRP A 93 -15.90 8.79 6.11
CA TRP A 93 -14.48 8.57 6.41
C TRP A 93 -13.77 7.82 5.27
N MET A 94 -14.37 6.76 4.73
CA MET A 94 -13.80 5.95 3.65
C MET A 94 -13.65 6.72 2.34
N ASP A 95 -14.63 7.55 1.98
CA ASP A 95 -14.54 8.40 0.78
C ASP A 95 -13.39 9.40 0.89
N ARG A 96 -13.20 10.00 2.08
CA ARG A 96 -12.09 10.92 2.32
C ARG A 96 -10.74 10.19 2.35
N ALA A 97 -10.69 9.05 3.02
CA ALA A 97 -9.51 8.19 3.09
C ALA A 97 -9.03 7.75 1.72
N SER A 98 -9.94 7.23 0.88
CA SER A 98 -9.64 6.77 -0.47
C SER A 98 -9.16 7.92 -1.37
N ALA A 99 -9.75 9.11 -1.26
CA ALA A 99 -9.29 10.29 -2.00
C ALA A 99 -7.84 10.68 -1.66
N VAL A 100 -7.46 10.61 -0.37
CA VAL A 100 -6.08 10.86 0.07
C VAL A 100 -5.13 9.81 -0.48
N ILE A 101 -5.49 8.52 -0.39
CA ILE A 101 -4.67 7.42 -0.90
C ILE A 101 -4.48 7.56 -2.41
N ILE A 102 -5.55 7.84 -3.18
CA ILE A 102 -5.46 8.03 -4.63
C ILE A 102 -4.53 9.20 -4.98
N LYS A 103 -4.60 10.32 -4.24
CA LYS A 103 -3.70 11.45 -4.43
C LYS A 103 -2.23 11.06 -4.24
N HIS A 104 -1.93 10.24 -3.24
CA HIS A 104 -0.56 9.76 -2.97
C HIS A 104 -0.12 8.67 -3.96
N LEU A 105 -1.05 7.88 -4.51
CA LEU A 105 -0.76 6.93 -5.58
C LEU A 105 -0.57 7.61 -6.95
N GLN A 106 -0.94 8.88 -7.11
CA GLN A 106 -0.75 9.60 -8.35
C GLN A 106 0.73 10.04 -8.51
N PRO A 107 1.35 9.78 -9.66
CA PRO A 107 2.79 9.96 -9.87
C PRO A 107 3.28 11.43 -9.82
N PHE A 108 2.38 12.40 -9.76
CA PHE A 108 2.70 13.82 -9.87
C PHE A 108 3.04 14.51 -8.55
N HIS A 109 2.68 13.88 -7.41
CA HIS A 109 2.93 14.48 -6.11
C HIS A 109 4.17 13.89 -5.46
N HIS A 110 4.17 12.63 -5.04
CA HIS A 110 5.28 11.98 -4.33
C HIS A 110 5.47 10.55 -4.86
N LYS A 111 6.70 10.00 -4.76
CA LYS A 111 6.92 8.58 -5.06
C LYS A 111 6.22 7.73 -3.99
N THR A 112 5.62 6.63 -4.43
CA THR A 112 4.84 5.74 -3.54
C THR A 112 5.25 4.29 -3.77
N LEU A 113 5.55 3.59 -2.68
CA LEU A 113 5.86 2.17 -2.68
C LEU A 113 4.61 1.38 -2.28
N LEU A 114 4.06 0.62 -3.23
CA LEU A 114 3.02 -0.36 -2.97
C LEU A 114 3.64 -1.76 -2.95
N PHE A 115 3.47 -2.47 -1.86
CA PHE A 115 3.88 -3.86 -1.74
C PHE A 115 2.76 -4.71 -1.14
N ILE A 116 2.50 -5.83 -1.80
CA ILE A 116 1.46 -6.79 -1.40
C ILE A 116 2.11 -8.18 -1.39
N ASP A 117 2.28 -8.76 -0.21
CA ASP A 117 2.67 -10.16 -0.08
C ASP A 117 1.49 -11.06 -0.46
N GLU A 118 1.82 -12.22 -1.03
CA GLU A 118 0.84 -13.16 -1.57
C GLU A 118 -0.16 -12.51 -2.55
N TYR A 119 0.29 -11.54 -3.37
CA TYR A 119 -0.53 -10.83 -4.36
C TYR A 119 -1.42 -11.75 -5.22
N GLY A 120 -0.96 -12.96 -5.55
CA GLY A 120 -1.74 -13.96 -6.30
C GLY A 120 -3.07 -14.33 -5.63
N LYS A 121 -3.15 -14.26 -4.29
CA LYS A 121 -4.37 -14.51 -3.51
C LYS A 121 -5.49 -13.51 -3.77
N LEU A 122 -5.18 -12.33 -4.30
CA LEU A 122 -6.19 -11.36 -4.70
C LEU A 122 -7.03 -11.82 -5.92
N PHE A 123 -6.49 -12.75 -6.71
CA PHE A 123 -7.11 -13.22 -7.96
C PHE A 123 -7.56 -14.68 -7.87
N GLU A 124 -7.33 -15.35 -6.75
CA GLU A 124 -7.91 -16.66 -6.50
C GLU A 124 -9.43 -16.49 -6.36
N ASN A 125 -10.19 -17.16 -7.24
CA ASN A 125 -11.63 -17.21 -7.09
C ASN A 125 -11.95 -17.85 -5.74
N PRO A 126 -12.90 -17.31 -4.96
CA PRO A 126 -13.44 -18.05 -3.83
C PRO A 126 -13.93 -19.40 -4.37
N LEU A 127 -13.32 -20.48 -3.88
CA LEU A 127 -13.77 -21.84 -4.17
C LEU A 127 -15.29 -21.88 -3.95
N PRO A 128 -16.09 -22.40 -4.91
CA PRO A 128 -17.52 -22.53 -4.71
C PRO A 128 -17.75 -23.42 -3.48
N THR A 129 -18.35 -22.85 -2.44
CA THR A 129 -18.83 -23.55 -1.25
C THR A 129 -20.03 -24.43 -1.56
#